data_AF-A0A1C5FT89-F1
#
_entry.id   AF-A0A1C5FT89-F1
#
_cell.length_a   1.000
_cell.length_b   1.000
_cell.length_c   1.000
_cell.angle_alpha   90.00
_cell.angle_beta   90.00
_cell.angle_gamma   90.00
#
_symmetry.space_group_name_H-M   'P 1'
#
loop_
_entity.id
_entity.type
_entity.pdbx_description
1 polymer ?
#
loop_
_entity_poly.entity_id
_entity_poly.type
_entity_poly.pdbx_seq_one_letter_code
_entity_poly.pdbx_strand_id
1 'polypeptide(L)'
;MSDTHETGGGNGAGDAREHVPDRARRRFPGISSRAYEHPADRSALVALRKLTGFDTVFKAMSGLLPERSLRLLYLSDSVRVGDRQFAHLNDMLRDACYILDLERVPAMYVTQNPQPTAMCIGMDAPIIVVSTGLVELLDEEEMRAVIGHEVGHALSGHAVYRTILLFLTNLALKVAWIPLGNVAVLALVTALREWFRKSELSADRAGLLVGQDLRASMRGLMKLAGGHHLHEMNVDAFLEQAEEYESSGDLRDSVLKIMNMLPRSHPFTTVRAAELKKWAATRDYQRLMDGHYPRRDEDKDTSVSDSIRESANHYAESVRSSKDPLFAFVRDVAGGAGDLGSKLRDRFTGGGARHGESASDEGTPPRDEPQGGGQDGPGGAQDRRPGDDGPEERPGNDGPGDTPPKG
;
A
#
# COMPACT_ATOMS: atom_id res chain seq x y z
N MET A 1 41.89 1.09 -68.39
CA MET A 1 40.75 1.45 -69.26
C MET A 1 39.66 0.43 -68.97
N SER A 2 38.47 0.70 -68.46
CA SER A 2 37.77 1.91 -68.02
C SER A 2 36.60 1.39 -67.15
N ASP A 3 36.43 1.91 -65.94
CA ASP A 3 35.26 2.67 -65.45
C ASP A 3 33.89 1.98 -65.56
N THR A 4 33.26 1.75 -64.39
CA THR A 4 31.88 2.21 -64.11
C THR A 4 31.58 2.25 -62.60
N HIS A 5 31.69 3.47 -62.06
CA HIS A 5 30.84 4.21 -61.11
C HIS A 5 29.93 3.50 -60.08
N GLU A 6 30.14 3.91 -58.83
CA GLU A 6 29.21 3.94 -57.70
C GLU A 6 27.96 4.80 -57.95
N THR A 7 26.84 4.41 -57.33
CA THR A 7 25.91 5.32 -56.63
C THR A 7 25.31 4.61 -55.42
N GLY A 8 25.48 5.22 -54.24
CA GLY A 8 24.85 4.80 -52.98
C GLY A 8 23.39 5.26 -52.84
N GLY A 9 22.72 4.68 -51.85
CA GLY A 9 21.38 5.06 -51.40
C GLY A 9 21.06 4.30 -50.11
N GLY A 10 21.20 4.98 -48.98
CA GLY A 10 21.07 4.40 -47.65
C GLY A 10 19.63 4.04 -47.26
N ASN A 11 19.51 3.15 -46.28
CA ASN A 11 18.36 3.13 -45.40
C ASN A 11 18.82 2.73 -44.00
N GLY A 12 19.14 3.74 -43.18
CA GLY A 12 19.28 3.60 -41.75
C GLY A 12 17.89 3.59 -41.13
N ALA A 13 17.45 2.41 -40.69
CA ALA A 13 16.41 2.27 -39.70
C ALA A 13 17.06 1.56 -38.52
N GLY A 14 17.47 2.36 -37.53
CA GLY A 14 18.11 1.89 -36.32
C GLY A 14 17.19 0.98 -35.53
N ASP A 15 17.63 -0.26 -35.33
CA ASP A 15 17.17 -1.16 -34.28
C ASP A 15 17.60 -0.56 -32.93
N ALA A 16 16.80 0.39 -32.43
CA ALA A 16 16.99 0.99 -31.12
C ALA A 16 16.20 0.19 -30.07
N ARG A 17 16.53 -1.09 -29.91
CA ARG A 17 16.44 -1.73 -28.60
C ARG A 17 17.80 -1.57 -27.97
N GLU A 18 17.92 -0.52 -27.18
CA GLU A 18 19.10 -0.22 -26.40
C GLU A 18 19.29 -1.36 -25.39
N HIS A 19 19.98 -2.43 -25.80
CA HIS A 19 20.51 -3.43 -24.88
C HIS A 19 21.58 -2.73 -24.05
N VAL A 20 21.13 -2.09 -22.97
CA VAL A 20 22.00 -1.60 -21.90
C VAL A 20 22.85 -2.80 -21.47
N PRO A 21 24.20 -2.67 -21.38
CA PRO A 21 25.04 -3.77 -20.93
C PRO A 21 24.52 -4.27 -19.59
N ASP A 22 24.21 -5.56 -19.53
CA ASP A 22 23.66 -6.21 -18.35
C ASP A 22 24.60 -5.92 -17.17
N ARG A 23 24.15 -5.06 -16.25
CA ARG A 23 24.94 -4.74 -15.05
C ARG A 23 25.15 -6.08 -14.35
N ALA A 24 26.39 -6.42 -14.03
CA ALA A 24 26.69 -7.59 -13.20
C ALA A 24 26.06 -7.36 -11.82
N ARG A 25 24.82 -7.85 -11.64
CA ARG A 25 24.06 -7.70 -10.41
C ARG A 25 24.66 -8.60 -9.34
N ARG A 26 24.74 -8.08 -8.12
CA ARG A 26 25.19 -8.85 -6.97
C ARG A 26 24.20 -9.98 -6.68
N ARG A 27 24.73 -11.17 -6.41
CA ARG A 27 23.93 -12.29 -5.92
C ARG A 27 23.96 -12.36 -4.40
N PHE A 28 22.93 -12.99 -3.83
CA PHE A 28 22.83 -13.27 -2.41
C PHE A 28 22.63 -14.78 -2.18
N PRO A 29 23.66 -15.64 -2.44
CA PRO A 29 23.56 -17.07 -2.18
C PRO A 29 23.14 -17.36 -0.74
N GLY A 30 22.18 -18.27 -0.56
CA GLY A 30 21.67 -18.69 0.74
C GLY A 30 20.91 -17.64 1.52
N ILE A 31 20.55 -16.48 0.95
CA ILE A 31 19.88 -15.40 1.69
C ILE A 31 18.58 -15.87 2.35
N SER A 32 18.44 -15.59 3.65
CA SER A 32 17.19 -15.77 4.38
C SER A 32 16.24 -14.60 4.10
N SER A 33 14.93 -14.85 4.07
CA SER A 33 13.92 -13.78 3.96
C SER A 33 14.08 -12.73 5.06
N ARG A 34 14.57 -13.15 6.23
CA ARG A 34 14.87 -12.30 7.38
C ARG A 34 15.86 -11.18 7.09
N ALA A 35 16.69 -11.33 6.07
CA ALA A 35 17.67 -10.32 5.67
C ALA A 35 16.99 -9.04 5.18
N TYR A 36 15.84 -9.15 4.50
CA TYR A 36 15.12 -8.00 3.92
C TYR A 36 13.74 -7.79 4.53
N GLU A 37 13.22 -8.72 5.34
CA GLU A 37 11.94 -8.57 6.04
C GLU A 37 11.83 -7.24 6.78
N HIS A 38 10.72 -6.55 6.56
CA HIS A 38 10.35 -5.39 7.33
C HIS A 38 10.00 -5.82 8.78
N PRO A 39 10.51 -5.17 9.83
CA PRO A 39 10.23 -5.62 11.21
C PRO A 39 8.74 -5.65 11.57
N ALA A 40 7.94 -4.76 10.96
CA ALA A 40 6.48 -4.78 11.09
C ALA A 40 5.83 -6.04 10.52
N ASP A 41 6.34 -6.57 9.40
CA ASP A 41 5.86 -7.81 8.78
C ASP A 41 6.12 -9.00 9.72
N ARG A 42 7.37 -9.14 10.17
CA ARG A 42 7.79 -10.18 11.13
C ARG A 42 6.94 -10.17 12.40
N SER A 43 6.69 -8.97 12.94
CA SER A 43 5.89 -8.80 14.16
C SER A 43 4.42 -9.19 13.97
N ALA A 44 3.83 -8.80 12.84
CA ALA A 44 2.43 -9.04 12.57
C ALA A 44 2.17 -10.53 12.28
N LEU A 45 3.12 -11.23 11.64
CA LEU A 45 3.00 -12.68 11.44
C LEU A 45 3.09 -13.45 12.76
N VAL A 46 4.00 -13.07 13.65
CA VAL A 46 4.11 -13.67 14.99
C VAL A 46 2.85 -13.41 15.82
N ALA A 47 2.28 -12.21 15.74
CA ALA A 47 1.03 -11.88 16.42
C ALA A 47 -0.15 -12.72 15.89
N LEU A 48 -0.26 -12.87 14.56
CA LEU A 48 -1.29 -13.71 13.93
C LEU A 48 -1.19 -15.17 14.37
N ARG A 49 0.02 -15.74 14.41
CA ARG A 49 0.25 -17.14 14.85
C ARG A 49 -0.06 -17.39 16.32
N LYS A 50 -0.06 -16.35 17.17
CA LYS A 50 -0.43 -16.45 18.58
C LYS A 50 -1.94 -16.45 18.82
N LEU A 51 -2.75 -16.19 17.80
CA LEU A 51 -4.20 -16.26 17.94
C LEU A 51 -4.65 -17.70 18.17
N THR A 52 -5.37 -17.93 19.27
CA THR A 52 -5.91 -19.24 19.61
C THR A 52 -6.76 -19.79 18.47
N GLY A 53 -6.44 -20.99 17.99
CA GLY A 53 -7.18 -21.65 16.89
C GLY A 53 -6.72 -21.27 15.48
N PHE A 54 -5.70 -20.42 15.32
CA PHE A 54 -5.12 -20.05 14.03
C PHE A 54 -4.67 -21.28 13.23
N ASP A 55 -3.94 -22.22 13.87
CA ASP A 55 -3.43 -23.41 13.20
C ASP A 55 -4.54 -24.35 12.72
N THR A 56 -5.64 -24.46 13.48
CA THR A 56 -6.81 -25.25 13.09
C THR A 56 -7.51 -24.65 11.88
N VAL A 57 -7.72 -23.33 11.88
CA VAL A 57 -8.30 -22.60 10.75
C VAL A 57 -7.37 -22.68 9.53
N PHE A 58 -6.07 -22.47 9.72
CA PHE A 58 -5.05 -22.58 8.68
C PHE A 58 -5.02 -23.97 8.04
N LYS A 59 -5.02 -25.04 8.84
CA LYS A 59 -5.03 -26.42 8.35
C LYS A 59 -6.32 -26.76 7.61
N ALA A 60 -7.47 -26.34 8.13
CA ALA A 60 -8.75 -26.50 7.46
C ALA A 60 -8.78 -25.77 6.11
N MET A 61 -8.33 -24.52 6.07
CA MET A 61 -8.26 -23.72 4.84
C MET A 61 -7.28 -24.31 3.83
N SER A 62 -6.10 -24.75 4.28
CA SER A 62 -5.08 -25.33 3.39
C SER A 62 -5.60 -26.59 2.67
N GLY A 63 -6.46 -27.39 3.32
CA GLY A 63 -7.13 -28.53 2.69
C GLY A 63 -8.30 -28.15 1.76
N LEU A 64 -8.93 -27.00 1.99
CA LEU A 64 -10.06 -26.49 1.20
C LEU A 64 -9.62 -25.66 -0.01
N LEU A 65 -8.39 -25.14 -0.02
CA LEU A 65 -7.82 -24.37 -1.11
C LEU A 65 -7.37 -25.31 -2.25
N PRO A 66 -8.06 -25.32 -3.39
CA PRO A 66 -7.70 -26.21 -4.48
C PRO A 66 -6.55 -25.59 -5.28
N GLU A 67 -5.31 -25.76 -4.83
CA GLU A 67 -4.11 -25.29 -5.54
C GLU A 67 -4.08 -25.77 -7.00
N ARG A 68 -4.58 -27.00 -7.23
CA ARG A 68 -4.78 -27.55 -8.58
C ARG A 68 -5.76 -26.73 -9.41
N SER A 69 -6.87 -26.28 -8.82
CA SER A 69 -7.85 -25.44 -9.52
C SER A 69 -7.25 -24.08 -9.89
N LEU A 70 -6.50 -23.46 -8.97
CA LEU A 70 -5.79 -22.19 -9.24
C LEU A 70 -4.83 -22.35 -10.42
N ARG A 71 -4.04 -23.43 -10.43
CA ARG A 71 -3.13 -23.74 -11.53
C ARG A 71 -3.85 -23.97 -12.86
N LEU A 72 -4.98 -24.69 -12.83
CA LEU A 72 -5.79 -24.94 -14.01
C LEU A 72 -6.41 -23.64 -14.55
N LEU A 73 -6.88 -22.76 -13.67
CA LEU A 73 -7.46 -21.46 -14.04
C LEU A 73 -6.46 -20.61 -14.84
N TYR A 74 -5.25 -20.42 -14.33
CA TYR A 74 -4.23 -19.64 -15.05
C TYR A 74 -3.67 -20.37 -16.27
N LEU A 75 -3.67 -21.70 -16.28
CA LEU A 75 -3.32 -22.45 -17.47
C LEU A 75 -4.37 -22.31 -18.58
N SER A 76 -5.65 -22.14 -18.23
CA SER A 76 -6.74 -22.01 -19.20
C SER A 76 -6.98 -20.58 -19.69
N ASP A 77 -6.75 -19.58 -18.84
CA ASP A 77 -7.20 -18.20 -19.06
C ASP A 77 -6.05 -17.17 -18.97
N SER A 78 -4.81 -17.61 -19.20
CA SER A 78 -3.63 -16.73 -19.23
C SER A 78 -2.52 -17.30 -20.11
N VAL A 79 -1.58 -16.45 -20.50
CA VAL A 79 -0.41 -16.88 -21.27
C VAL A 79 0.71 -17.24 -20.32
N ARG A 80 1.21 -18.49 -20.41
CA ARG A 80 2.34 -18.93 -19.61
C ARG A 80 3.63 -18.27 -20.09
N VAL A 81 4.40 -17.73 -19.15
CA VAL A 81 5.75 -17.20 -19.39
C VAL A 81 6.74 -18.37 -19.50
N GLY A 82 7.64 -18.30 -20.49
CA GLY A 82 8.67 -19.31 -20.74
C GLY A 82 9.55 -18.94 -21.94
N ASP A 83 10.45 -19.84 -22.33
CA ASP A 83 11.45 -19.58 -23.39
C ASP A 83 10.85 -19.21 -24.76
N ARG A 84 9.60 -19.62 -25.00
CA ARG A 84 8.89 -19.40 -26.27
C ARG A 84 7.81 -18.32 -26.19
N GLN A 85 7.50 -17.81 -25.00
CA GLN A 85 6.40 -16.89 -24.74
C GLN A 85 6.80 -15.93 -23.62
N PHE A 86 6.87 -14.63 -23.90
CA PHE A 86 7.40 -13.64 -22.95
C PHE A 86 8.82 -13.99 -22.46
N ALA A 87 9.72 -14.34 -23.37
CA ALA A 87 11.08 -14.79 -23.05
C ALA A 87 11.83 -13.79 -22.14
N HIS A 88 11.68 -12.48 -22.38
CA HIS A 88 12.32 -11.46 -21.53
C HIS A 88 11.80 -11.45 -20.09
N LEU A 89 10.49 -11.65 -19.87
CA LEU A 89 9.94 -11.83 -18.50
C LEU A 89 10.47 -13.11 -17.85
N ASN A 90 10.63 -14.17 -18.64
CA ASN A 90 11.17 -15.44 -18.17
C ASN A 90 12.64 -15.31 -17.74
N ASP A 91 13.44 -14.54 -18.49
CA ASP A 91 14.84 -14.25 -18.16
C ASP A 91 14.91 -13.42 -16.86
N MET A 92 14.13 -12.34 -16.76
CA MET A 92 14.05 -11.55 -15.52
C MET A 92 13.60 -12.37 -14.30
N LEU A 93 12.68 -13.31 -14.48
CA LEU A 93 12.24 -14.22 -13.41
C LEU A 93 13.35 -15.16 -12.97
N ARG A 94 14.07 -15.77 -13.93
CA ARG A 94 15.20 -16.66 -13.65
C ARG A 94 16.32 -15.90 -12.96
N ASP A 95 16.61 -14.68 -13.40
CA ASP A 95 17.61 -13.81 -12.79
C ASP A 95 17.22 -13.42 -11.36
N ALA A 96 15.97 -13.04 -11.12
CA ALA A 96 15.48 -12.73 -9.78
C ALA A 96 15.62 -13.93 -8.83
N CYS A 97 15.23 -15.13 -9.29
CA CYS A 97 15.42 -16.37 -8.54
C CYS A 97 16.90 -16.67 -8.30
N TYR A 98 17.76 -16.44 -9.30
CA TYR A 98 19.19 -16.66 -9.21
C TYR A 98 19.88 -15.67 -8.24
N ILE A 99 19.44 -14.42 -8.20
CA ILE A 99 19.96 -13.37 -7.30
C ILE A 99 19.57 -13.67 -5.85
N LEU A 100 18.31 -14.01 -5.59
CA LEU A 100 17.81 -14.34 -4.24
C LEU A 100 18.01 -15.83 -3.87
N ASP A 101 18.67 -16.59 -4.74
CA ASP A 101 18.97 -18.00 -4.56
C ASP A 101 17.72 -18.84 -4.25
N LEU A 102 16.61 -18.58 -4.93
CA LEU A 102 15.38 -19.34 -4.81
C LEU A 102 15.52 -20.68 -5.54
N GLU A 103 15.42 -21.79 -4.80
CA GLU A 103 15.70 -23.14 -5.29
C GLU A 103 14.82 -23.55 -6.48
N ARG A 104 13.54 -23.15 -6.44
CA ARG A 104 12.57 -23.47 -7.49
C ARG A 104 12.00 -22.20 -8.09
N VAL A 105 12.21 -22.03 -9.40
CA VAL A 105 11.59 -20.96 -10.17
C VAL A 105 10.07 -21.17 -10.20
N PRO A 106 9.25 -20.23 -9.67
CA PRO A 106 7.81 -20.34 -9.70
C PRO A 106 7.28 -20.24 -11.14
N ALA A 107 6.09 -20.79 -11.41
CA ALA A 107 5.47 -20.57 -12.71
C ALA A 107 4.99 -19.12 -12.81
N MET A 108 5.16 -18.49 -13.97
CA MET A 108 4.67 -17.13 -14.21
C MET A 108 3.67 -17.10 -15.37
N TYR A 109 2.65 -16.26 -15.24
CA TYR A 109 1.60 -16.08 -16.24
C TYR A 109 1.34 -14.60 -16.49
N VAL A 110 1.03 -14.25 -17.74
CA VAL A 110 0.52 -12.94 -18.14
C VAL A 110 -1.00 -13.07 -18.36
N THR A 111 -1.78 -12.28 -17.62
CA THR A 111 -3.24 -12.25 -17.72
C THR A 111 -3.71 -10.96 -18.39
N GLN A 112 -4.75 -11.05 -19.23
CA GLN A 112 -5.32 -9.88 -19.88
C GLN A 112 -6.06 -9.05 -18.84
N ASN A 113 -5.45 -7.93 -18.44
CA ASN A 113 -6.05 -6.99 -17.52
C ASN A 113 -5.37 -5.63 -17.71
N PRO A 114 -6.10 -4.58 -18.13
CA PRO A 114 -5.53 -3.26 -18.34
C PRO A 114 -5.08 -2.59 -17.04
N GLN A 115 -5.55 -3.05 -15.88
CA GLN A 115 -5.12 -2.51 -14.59
C GLN A 115 -3.72 -3.05 -14.23
N PRO A 116 -2.71 -2.19 -14.01
CA PRO A 116 -1.34 -2.60 -13.68
C PRO A 116 -1.31 -3.32 -12.32
N THR A 117 -1.10 -4.63 -12.34
CA THR A 117 -1.09 -5.47 -11.14
C THR A 117 -0.16 -6.67 -11.33
N ALA A 118 0.50 -7.06 -10.25
CA ALA A 118 1.17 -8.34 -10.13
C ALA A 118 0.78 -8.98 -8.80
N MET A 119 0.92 -10.31 -8.71
CA MET A 119 0.70 -11.04 -7.46
C MET A 119 1.36 -12.41 -7.46
N CYS A 120 1.92 -12.76 -6.31
CA CYS A 120 2.40 -14.09 -5.98
C CYS A 120 1.38 -14.82 -5.08
N ILE A 121 0.90 -15.97 -5.55
CA ILE A 121 -0.13 -16.81 -4.88
C ILE A 121 0.23 -18.29 -5.02
N GLY A 122 -0.40 -19.13 -4.22
CA GLY A 122 -0.14 -20.56 -4.14
C GLY A 122 0.28 -21.00 -2.74
N MET A 123 0.34 -22.32 -2.56
CA MET A 123 0.72 -22.96 -1.31
C MET A 123 2.09 -23.62 -1.50
N ASP A 124 2.12 -24.86 -1.98
CA ASP A 124 3.37 -25.64 -2.11
C ASP A 124 4.20 -25.23 -3.33
N ALA A 125 3.54 -24.80 -4.40
CA ALA A 125 4.20 -24.34 -5.62
C ALA A 125 3.60 -22.98 -6.03
N PRO A 126 4.19 -21.87 -5.54
CA PRO A 126 3.71 -20.53 -5.85
C PRO A 126 3.76 -20.26 -7.35
N ILE A 127 2.83 -19.41 -7.79
CA ILE A 127 2.73 -18.88 -9.13
C ILE A 127 2.72 -17.36 -9.05
N ILE A 128 3.38 -16.73 -10.02
CA ILE A 128 3.38 -15.28 -10.20
C ILE A 128 2.46 -14.94 -11.37
N VAL A 129 1.60 -13.96 -11.17
CA VAL A 129 0.66 -13.50 -12.19
C VAL A 129 0.91 -12.03 -12.41
N VAL A 130 1.11 -11.65 -13.67
CA VAL A 130 1.37 -10.27 -14.10
C VAL A 130 0.28 -9.84 -15.08
N SER A 131 -0.25 -8.63 -14.94
CA SER A 131 -1.24 -8.12 -15.89
C SER A 131 -0.61 -7.52 -17.15
N THR A 132 -1.33 -7.54 -18.28
CA THR A 132 -0.92 -6.84 -19.50
C THR A 132 -0.69 -5.34 -19.26
N GLY A 133 -1.53 -4.69 -18.45
CA GLY A 133 -1.37 -3.28 -18.11
C GLY A 133 -0.08 -2.98 -17.36
N LEU A 134 0.47 -3.92 -16.59
CA LEU A 134 1.76 -3.75 -15.94
C LEU A 134 2.93 -3.92 -16.92
N VAL A 135 2.83 -4.90 -17.81
CA VAL A 135 3.81 -5.16 -18.87
C VAL A 135 3.93 -3.96 -19.82
N GLU A 136 2.82 -3.28 -20.10
CA GLU A 136 2.80 -2.10 -20.97
C GLU A 136 3.28 -0.82 -20.26
N LEU A 137 3.16 -0.75 -18.94
CA LEU A 137 3.45 0.46 -18.15
C LEU A 137 4.94 0.61 -17.78
N LEU A 138 5.59 -0.51 -17.41
CA LEU A 138 6.92 -0.49 -16.81
C LEU A 138 8.03 -0.71 -17.83
N ASP A 139 9.15 -0.02 -17.62
CA ASP A 139 10.39 -0.33 -18.33
C ASP A 139 11.08 -1.58 -17.75
N GLU A 140 12.19 -1.98 -18.34
CA GLU A 140 12.91 -3.19 -17.97
C GLU A 140 13.42 -3.18 -16.51
N GLU A 141 13.98 -2.08 -16.02
CA GLU A 141 14.50 -2.02 -14.64
C GLU A 141 13.38 -1.91 -13.60
N GLU A 142 12.30 -1.21 -13.95
CA GLU A 142 11.09 -1.13 -13.14
C GLU A 142 10.38 -2.49 -13.05
N MET A 143 10.25 -3.20 -14.18
CA MET A 143 9.67 -4.55 -14.23
C MET A 143 10.54 -5.55 -13.46
N ARG A 144 11.86 -5.43 -13.54
CA ARG A 144 12.78 -6.28 -12.74
C ARG A 144 12.60 -6.07 -11.24
N ALA A 145 12.39 -4.82 -10.80
CA ALA A 145 12.07 -4.55 -9.40
C ALA A 145 10.73 -5.20 -8.98
N VAL A 146 9.71 -5.18 -9.85
CA VAL A 146 8.42 -5.84 -9.59
C VAL A 146 8.55 -7.36 -9.57
N ILE A 147 9.26 -7.97 -10.53
CA ILE A 147 9.48 -9.42 -10.54
C ILE A 147 10.27 -9.83 -9.29
N GLY A 148 11.29 -9.05 -8.91
CA GLY A 148 12.03 -9.27 -7.67
C GLY A 148 11.16 -9.17 -6.42
N HIS A 149 10.19 -8.25 -6.41
CA HIS A 149 9.20 -8.11 -5.35
C HIS A 149 8.32 -9.38 -5.24
N GLU A 150 7.80 -9.90 -6.37
CA GLU A 150 6.99 -11.12 -6.37
C GLU A 150 7.81 -12.38 -5.99
N VAL A 151 9.06 -12.49 -6.44
CA VAL A 151 9.99 -13.54 -6.01
C VAL A 151 10.30 -13.41 -4.52
N GLY A 152 10.39 -12.19 -4.00
CA GLY A 152 10.49 -11.92 -2.56
C GLY A 152 9.30 -12.47 -1.77
N HIS A 153 8.07 -12.29 -2.27
CA HIS A 153 6.89 -12.91 -1.67
C HIS A 153 6.94 -14.45 -1.70
N ALA A 154 7.43 -15.04 -2.79
CA ALA A 154 7.61 -16.49 -2.87
C ALA A 154 8.64 -16.99 -1.84
N LEU A 155 9.80 -16.34 -1.76
CA LEU A 155 10.88 -16.71 -0.85
C LEU A 155 10.49 -16.53 0.62
N SER A 156 9.76 -15.47 0.96
CA SER A 156 9.27 -15.21 2.32
C SER A 156 8.06 -16.05 2.73
N GLY A 157 7.51 -16.90 1.85
CA GLY A 157 6.31 -17.67 2.12
C GLY A 157 5.03 -16.84 2.21
N HIS A 158 5.04 -15.60 1.71
CA HIS A 158 3.89 -14.70 1.74
C HIS A 158 2.75 -15.16 0.82
N ALA A 159 3.07 -15.92 -0.23
CA ALA A 159 2.10 -16.46 -1.20
C ALA A 159 0.98 -17.27 -0.53
N VAL A 160 1.32 -18.03 0.52
CA VAL A 160 0.39 -18.86 1.30
C VAL A 160 -0.71 -18.00 1.92
N TYR A 161 -0.29 -16.99 2.69
CA TYR A 161 -1.19 -16.10 3.43
C TYR A 161 -1.98 -15.18 2.49
N ARG A 162 -1.37 -14.74 1.37
CA ARG A 162 -2.06 -14.05 0.28
C ARG A 162 -3.22 -14.88 -0.26
N THR A 163 -2.96 -16.15 -0.56
CA THR A 163 -3.96 -17.09 -1.10
C THR A 163 -5.12 -17.28 -0.13
N ILE A 164 -4.80 -17.47 1.15
CA ILE A 164 -5.79 -17.53 2.23
C ILE A 164 -6.62 -16.25 2.30
N LEU A 165 -5.99 -15.08 2.25
CA LEU A 165 -6.68 -13.79 2.32
C LEU A 165 -7.65 -13.60 1.15
N LEU A 166 -7.26 -13.96 -0.08
CA LEU A 166 -8.12 -13.87 -1.25
C LEU A 166 -9.33 -14.80 -1.13
N PHE A 167 -9.10 -16.03 -0.68
CA PHE A 167 -10.19 -16.98 -0.44
C PHE A 167 -11.15 -16.49 0.65
N LEU A 168 -10.62 -16.03 1.79
CA LEU A 168 -11.43 -15.51 2.89
C LEU A 168 -12.20 -14.26 2.51
N THR A 169 -11.61 -13.36 1.72
CA THR A 169 -12.30 -12.17 1.21
C THR A 169 -13.47 -12.58 0.32
N ASN A 170 -13.27 -13.53 -0.59
CA ASN A 170 -14.34 -14.05 -1.45
C ASN A 170 -15.40 -14.80 -0.65
N LEU A 171 -15.01 -15.55 0.37
CA LEU A 171 -15.94 -16.25 1.26
C LEU A 171 -16.78 -15.25 2.07
N ALA A 172 -16.15 -14.22 2.64
CA ALA A 172 -16.80 -13.16 3.40
C ALA A 172 -17.92 -12.49 2.58
N LEU A 173 -17.66 -12.20 1.30
CA LEU A 173 -18.66 -11.66 0.39
C LEU A 173 -19.84 -12.62 0.18
N LYS A 174 -19.58 -13.93 0.05
CA LYS A 174 -20.62 -14.95 -0.16
C LYS A 174 -21.49 -15.21 1.06
N VAL A 175 -20.94 -15.03 2.27
CA VAL A 175 -21.65 -15.26 3.54
C VAL A 175 -22.09 -13.97 4.23
N ALA A 176 -21.92 -12.82 3.56
CA ALA A 176 -22.24 -11.50 4.12
C ALA A 176 -23.72 -11.37 4.55
N TRP A 177 -24.61 -12.18 3.99
CA TRP A 177 -26.04 -12.22 4.32
C TRP A 177 -26.35 -12.94 5.65
N ILE A 178 -25.40 -13.68 6.23
CA ILE A 178 -25.57 -14.40 7.49
C ILE A 178 -25.28 -13.46 8.68
N PRO A 179 -26.26 -13.16 9.55
CA PRO A 179 -26.04 -12.31 10.73
C PRO A 179 -25.00 -12.92 11.68
N LEU A 180 -24.17 -12.07 12.31
CA LEU A 180 -23.12 -12.41 13.30
C LEU A 180 -21.93 -13.27 12.83
N GLY A 181 -22.10 -14.18 11.86
CA GLY A 181 -20.98 -14.98 11.30
C GLY A 181 -19.92 -14.14 10.59
N ASN A 182 -20.32 -12.98 10.06
CA ASN A 182 -19.44 -12.07 9.33
C ASN A 182 -18.42 -11.34 10.23
N VAL A 183 -18.67 -11.19 11.54
CA VAL A 183 -17.80 -10.39 12.42
C VAL A 183 -16.43 -11.06 12.62
N ALA A 184 -16.41 -12.37 12.88
CA ALA A 184 -15.17 -13.11 13.06
C ALA A 184 -14.34 -13.19 11.76
N VAL A 185 -15.01 -13.43 10.63
CA VAL A 185 -14.38 -13.46 9.30
C VAL A 185 -13.84 -12.08 8.95
N LEU A 186 -14.60 -11.01 9.18
CA LEU A 186 -14.18 -9.63 8.93
C LEU A 186 -12.97 -9.23 9.79
N ALA A 187 -12.95 -9.62 11.06
CA ALA A 187 -11.80 -9.39 11.93
C ALA A 187 -10.54 -10.10 11.41
N LEU A 188 -10.67 -11.37 11.02
CA LEU A 188 -9.56 -12.14 10.44
C LEU A 188 -9.09 -11.56 9.11
N VAL A 189 -10.01 -11.21 8.21
CA VAL A 189 -9.68 -10.56 6.92
C VAL A 189 -9.00 -9.22 7.16
N THR A 190 -9.45 -8.42 8.12
CA THR A 190 -8.83 -7.13 8.47
C THR A 190 -7.41 -7.32 9.00
N ALA A 191 -7.19 -8.28 9.90
CA ALA A 191 -5.88 -8.59 10.44
C ALA A 191 -4.92 -9.12 9.35
N LEU A 192 -5.40 -10.00 8.48
CA LEU A 192 -4.61 -10.50 7.35
C LEU A 192 -4.31 -9.42 6.31
N ARG A 193 -5.23 -8.47 6.05
CA ARG A 193 -4.97 -7.31 5.18
C ARG A 193 -3.93 -6.39 5.77
N GLU A 194 -3.99 -6.12 7.08
CA GLU A 194 -2.97 -5.32 7.76
C GLU A 194 -1.60 -5.99 7.65
N TRP A 195 -1.50 -7.28 7.99
CA TRP A 195 -0.26 -8.03 7.85
C TRP A 195 0.24 -8.03 6.40
N PHE A 196 -0.64 -8.29 5.43
CA PHE A 196 -0.28 -8.33 4.02
C PHE A 196 0.29 -6.98 3.56
N ARG A 197 -0.33 -5.86 3.98
CA ARG A 197 0.22 -4.51 3.73
C ARG A 197 1.62 -4.29 4.33
N LYS A 198 1.97 -4.94 5.44
CA LYS A 198 3.34 -4.88 5.97
C LYS A 198 4.30 -5.76 5.17
N SER A 199 3.83 -6.90 4.68
CA SER A 199 4.63 -7.81 3.84
C SER A 199 5.05 -7.18 2.50
N GLU A 200 4.27 -6.21 1.99
CA GLU A 200 4.63 -5.40 0.81
C GLU A 200 5.94 -4.64 0.99
N LEU A 201 6.22 -4.12 2.19
CA LEU A 201 7.47 -3.40 2.47
C LEU A 201 8.67 -4.36 2.45
N SER A 202 8.49 -5.60 2.94
CA SER A 202 9.50 -6.65 2.81
C SER A 202 9.75 -7.00 1.34
N ALA A 203 8.69 -7.12 0.56
CA ALA A 203 8.78 -7.45 -0.86
C ALA A 203 9.38 -6.29 -1.68
N ASP A 204 9.12 -5.02 -1.34
CA ASP A 204 9.81 -3.86 -1.95
C ASP A 204 11.31 -3.91 -1.75
N ARG A 205 11.75 -4.30 -0.56
CA ARG A 205 13.18 -4.48 -0.25
C ARG A 205 13.78 -5.62 -1.07
N ALA A 206 13.08 -6.75 -1.21
CA ALA A 206 13.49 -7.84 -2.10
C ALA A 206 13.57 -7.39 -3.57
N GLY A 207 12.58 -6.61 -4.03
CA GLY A 207 12.57 -6.00 -5.36
C GLY A 207 13.78 -5.09 -5.60
N LEU A 208 14.17 -4.30 -4.61
CA LEU A 208 15.39 -3.48 -4.68
C LEU A 208 16.68 -4.33 -4.69
N LEU A 209 16.75 -5.42 -3.92
CA LEU A 209 17.92 -6.32 -3.95
C LEU A 209 18.09 -7.01 -5.32
N VAL A 210 16.98 -7.34 -5.98
CA VAL A 210 16.99 -7.92 -7.33
C VAL A 210 17.29 -6.86 -8.38
N GLY A 211 16.61 -5.72 -8.35
CA GLY A 211 16.79 -4.66 -9.34
C GLY A 211 18.12 -3.92 -9.22
N GLN A 212 18.59 -3.71 -7.99
CA GLN A 212 19.80 -2.94 -7.63
C GLN A 212 19.83 -1.52 -8.20
N ASP A 213 18.66 -0.98 -8.49
CA ASP A 213 18.46 0.38 -8.97
C ASP A 213 17.32 1.04 -8.19
N LEU A 214 17.69 1.80 -7.16
CA LEU A 214 16.73 2.49 -6.28
C LEU A 214 15.84 3.46 -7.07
N ARG A 215 16.40 4.14 -8.09
CA ARG A 215 15.62 5.08 -8.89
C ARG A 215 14.59 4.34 -9.73
N ALA A 216 14.93 3.20 -10.33
CA ALA A 216 13.98 2.37 -11.06
C ALA A 216 12.86 1.84 -10.14
N SER A 217 13.19 1.33 -8.95
CA SER A 217 12.17 0.88 -7.99
C SER A 217 11.20 2.02 -7.60
N MET A 218 11.71 3.22 -7.34
CA MET A 218 10.87 4.38 -7.01
C MET A 218 10.06 4.88 -8.22
N ARG A 219 10.63 4.90 -9.43
CA ARG A 219 9.87 5.24 -10.66
C ARG A 219 8.75 4.24 -10.91
N GLY A 220 8.97 2.95 -10.71
CA GLY A 220 7.94 1.93 -10.85
C GLY A 220 6.74 2.20 -9.93
N LEU A 221 7.00 2.49 -8.65
CA LEU A 221 5.95 2.89 -7.69
C LEU A 221 5.24 4.18 -8.09
N MET A 222 5.97 5.17 -8.61
CA MET A 222 5.40 6.42 -9.13
C MET A 222 4.50 6.18 -10.34
N LYS A 223 4.91 5.33 -11.29
CA LYS A 223 4.09 4.92 -12.44
C LYS A 223 2.83 4.17 -12.04
N LEU A 224 2.88 3.35 -10.99
CA LEU A 224 1.68 2.71 -10.46
C LEU A 224 0.66 3.72 -9.92
N ALA A 225 1.10 4.92 -9.51
CA ALA A 225 0.20 6.01 -9.13
C ALA A 225 -0.23 6.90 -10.31
N GLY A 226 0.71 7.28 -11.18
CA GLY A 226 0.52 8.34 -12.18
C GLY A 226 0.46 7.89 -13.64
N GLY A 227 0.67 6.61 -13.94
CA GLY A 227 0.68 6.08 -15.30
C GLY A 227 1.99 6.31 -16.05
N HIS A 228 1.94 6.41 -17.38
CA HIS A 228 3.11 6.33 -18.27
C HIS A 228 3.73 7.70 -18.63
N HIS A 229 3.15 8.82 -18.15
CA HIS A 229 3.59 10.19 -18.46
C HIS A 229 4.86 10.61 -17.68
N LEU A 230 5.93 9.82 -17.75
CA LEU A 230 7.18 10.08 -17.01
C LEU A 230 7.78 11.47 -17.27
N HIS A 231 7.59 12.03 -18.46
CA HIS A 231 8.10 13.36 -18.80
C HIS A 231 7.39 14.49 -18.03
N GLU A 232 6.23 14.21 -17.43
CA GLU A 232 5.48 15.14 -16.58
C GLU A 232 5.64 14.83 -15.09
N MET A 233 6.35 13.75 -14.73
CA MET A 233 6.50 13.29 -13.36
C MET A 233 7.94 13.41 -12.86
N ASN A 234 8.10 13.70 -11.56
CA ASN A 234 9.40 13.82 -10.92
C ASN A 234 9.45 12.97 -9.64
N VAL A 235 10.46 12.10 -9.53
CA VAL A 235 10.60 11.17 -8.40
C VAL A 235 10.87 11.91 -7.08
N ASP A 236 11.64 12.98 -7.10
CA ASP A 236 11.93 13.77 -5.90
C ASP A 236 10.66 14.48 -5.41
N ALA A 237 9.87 15.06 -6.32
CA ALA A 237 8.56 15.65 -5.98
C ALA A 237 7.57 14.58 -5.45
N PHE A 238 7.59 13.37 -6.00
CA PHE A 238 6.78 12.24 -5.51
C PHE A 238 7.19 11.80 -4.09
N LEU A 239 8.46 11.97 -3.72
CA LEU A 239 8.95 11.70 -2.37
C LEU A 239 8.64 12.86 -1.40
N GLU A 240 8.70 14.11 -1.85
CA GLU A 240 8.21 15.27 -1.09
C GLU A 240 6.72 15.11 -0.75
N GLN A 241 5.91 14.60 -1.69
CA GLN A 241 4.51 14.24 -1.45
C GLN A 241 4.36 13.18 -0.34
N ALA A 242 5.28 12.23 -0.24
CA ALA A 242 5.26 11.23 0.84
C ALA A 242 5.58 11.88 2.20
N GLU A 243 6.55 12.80 2.25
CA GLU A 243 6.88 13.56 3.46
C GLU A 243 5.71 14.45 3.91
N GLU A 244 5.03 15.09 2.97
CA GLU A 244 3.78 15.81 3.23
C GLU A 244 2.73 14.86 3.78
N TYR A 245 2.47 13.72 3.15
CA TYR A 245 1.48 12.73 3.62
C TYR A 245 1.78 12.24 5.05
N GLU A 246 3.04 12.02 5.41
CA GLU A 246 3.42 11.58 6.76
C GLU A 246 3.31 12.69 7.81
N SER A 247 3.67 13.93 7.46
CA SER A 247 3.72 15.06 8.40
C SER A 247 2.45 15.90 8.46
N SER A 248 1.55 15.75 7.49
CA SER A 248 0.36 16.58 7.35
C SER A 248 -0.76 16.20 8.32
N GLY A 249 -1.43 17.24 8.82
CA GLY A 249 -2.78 17.16 9.36
C GLY A 249 -2.89 17.21 10.87
N ASP A 250 -4.14 17.13 11.34
CA ASP A 250 -4.50 16.96 12.74
C ASP A 250 -4.85 15.48 13.06
N LEU A 251 -5.36 15.22 14.27
CA LEU A 251 -5.78 13.87 14.68
C LEU A 251 -6.87 13.28 13.78
N ARG A 252 -7.76 14.14 13.24
CA ARG A 252 -8.83 13.71 12.33
C ARG A 252 -8.24 13.28 11.00
N ASP A 253 -7.27 14.02 10.47
CA ASP A 253 -6.58 13.64 9.24
C ASP A 253 -5.87 12.29 9.39
N SER A 254 -5.28 12.05 10.55
CA SER A 254 -4.63 10.77 10.88
C SER A 254 -5.64 9.60 10.91
N VAL A 255 -6.85 9.82 11.44
CA VAL A 255 -7.96 8.85 11.35
C VAL A 255 -8.42 8.65 9.91
N LEU A 256 -8.51 9.72 9.11
CA LEU A 256 -8.86 9.62 7.69
C LEU A 256 -7.81 8.84 6.89
N LYS A 257 -6.52 9.00 7.18
CA LYS A 257 -5.45 8.19 6.59
C LYS A 257 -5.67 6.70 6.86
N ILE A 258 -5.99 6.32 8.11
CA ILE A 258 -6.33 4.93 8.47
C ILE A 258 -7.55 4.45 7.67
N MET A 259 -8.64 5.23 7.65
CA MET A 259 -9.87 4.86 6.93
C MET A 259 -9.64 4.68 5.43
N ASN A 260 -8.79 5.50 4.82
CA ASN A 260 -8.40 5.40 3.41
C ASN A 260 -7.46 4.21 3.12
N MET A 261 -6.74 3.72 4.13
CA MET A 261 -5.83 2.59 4.02
C MET A 261 -6.55 1.25 4.17
N LEU A 262 -7.54 1.15 5.07
CA LEU A 262 -8.27 -0.08 5.38
C LEU A 262 -8.83 -0.87 4.17
N PRO A 263 -9.45 -0.24 3.16
CA PRO A 263 -10.00 -0.99 2.02
C PRO A 263 -8.94 -1.44 1.02
N ARG A 264 -7.71 -0.91 1.07
CA ARG A 264 -6.68 -1.16 0.07
C ARG A 264 -5.95 -2.48 0.28
N SER A 265 -5.59 -3.12 -0.83
CA SER A 265 -4.81 -4.37 -0.85
C SER A 265 -3.31 -4.16 -0.68
N HIS A 266 -2.81 -2.98 -1.02
CA HIS A 266 -1.40 -2.59 -0.90
C HIS A 266 -1.31 -1.22 -0.20
N PRO A 267 -0.20 -0.90 0.50
CA PRO A 267 0.04 0.45 0.99
C PRO A 267 0.10 1.46 -0.16
N PHE A 268 -0.06 2.75 0.17
CA PHE A 268 0.10 3.84 -0.79
C PHE A 268 1.50 3.80 -1.42
N THR A 269 1.56 3.98 -2.73
CA THR A 269 2.82 3.93 -3.50
C THR A 269 3.82 5.00 -3.08
N THR A 270 3.36 6.19 -2.71
CA THR A 270 4.19 7.28 -2.13
C THR A 270 4.87 6.84 -0.84
N VAL A 271 4.11 6.24 0.09
CA VAL A 271 4.63 5.72 1.37
C VAL A 271 5.63 4.59 1.13
N ARG A 272 5.34 3.68 0.20
CA ARG A 272 6.28 2.61 -0.18
C ARG A 272 7.59 3.16 -0.72
N ALA A 273 7.53 4.18 -1.58
CA ALA A 273 8.72 4.79 -2.16
C ALA A 273 9.59 5.47 -1.08
N ALA A 274 8.96 6.19 -0.14
CA ALA A 274 9.66 6.81 0.98
C ALA A 274 10.32 5.78 1.91
N GLU A 275 9.59 4.71 2.29
CA GLU A 275 10.14 3.65 3.13
C GLU A 275 11.27 2.87 2.42
N LEU A 276 11.16 2.66 1.11
CA LEU A 276 12.23 2.02 0.33
C LEU A 276 13.49 2.90 0.27
N LYS A 277 13.33 4.21 0.00
CA LYS A 277 14.42 5.19 0.02
C LYS A 277 15.10 5.24 1.40
N LYS A 278 14.30 5.26 2.46
CA LYS A 278 14.78 5.25 3.84
C LYS A 278 15.59 3.99 4.14
N TRP A 279 15.09 2.81 3.75
CA TRP A 279 15.82 1.55 3.94
C TRP A 279 17.13 1.51 3.16
N ALA A 280 17.14 1.95 1.90
CA ALA A 280 18.34 2.00 1.07
C ALA A 280 19.45 2.91 1.65
N ALA A 281 19.07 3.91 2.45
CA ALA A 281 20.01 4.78 3.16
C ALA A 281 20.56 4.17 4.47
N THR A 282 20.04 3.04 4.93
CA THR A 282 20.47 2.41 6.19
C THR A 282 21.79 1.64 6.04
N ARG A 283 22.50 1.47 7.16
CA ARG A 283 23.67 0.57 7.22
C ARG A 283 23.30 -0.89 6.99
N ASP A 284 22.08 -1.30 7.32
CA ASP A 284 21.64 -2.68 7.10
C ASP A 284 21.61 -3.00 5.61
N TYR A 285 21.01 -2.14 4.79
CA TYR A 285 21.05 -2.29 3.34
C TYR A 285 22.48 -2.37 2.80
N GLN A 286 23.38 -1.47 3.24
CA GLN A 286 24.78 -1.50 2.82
C GLN A 286 25.47 -2.81 3.22
N ARG A 287 25.25 -3.31 4.44
CA ARG A 287 25.79 -4.60 4.91
C ARG A 287 25.29 -5.77 4.06
N LEU A 288 24.01 -5.81 3.72
CA LEU A 288 23.49 -6.80 2.78
C LEU A 288 24.24 -6.74 1.45
N MET A 289 24.36 -5.54 0.89
CA MET A 289 25.08 -5.31 -0.37
C MET A 289 26.57 -5.66 -0.25
N ASP A 290 27.20 -5.57 0.92
CA ASP A 290 28.59 -5.99 1.12
C ASP A 290 28.73 -7.53 1.26
N GLY A 291 27.62 -8.26 1.39
CA GLY A 291 27.60 -9.72 1.54
C GLY A 291 27.41 -10.20 2.98
N HIS A 292 27.09 -9.29 3.90
CA HIS A 292 26.83 -9.58 5.30
C HIS A 292 25.32 -9.64 5.58
N TYR A 293 24.73 -10.82 5.38
CA TYR A 293 23.30 -11.05 5.57
C TYR A 293 23.02 -12.41 6.23
N PRO A 294 21.90 -12.56 6.97
CA PRO A 294 21.45 -13.84 7.49
C PRO A 294 21.23 -14.87 6.39
N ARG A 295 21.69 -16.11 6.63
CA ARG A 295 21.54 -17.21 5.68
C ARG A 295 20.48 -18.21 6.15
N ARG A 296 19.85 -18.92 5.20
CA ARG A 296 18.74 -19.86 5.47
C ARG A 296 19.14 -21.06 6.31
N ASP A 297 20.40 -21.49 6.22
CA ASP A 297 20.95 -22.57 7.04
C ASP A 297 21.02 -22.19 8.52
N GLU A 298 21.17 -20.90 8.84
CA GLU A 298 21.21 -20.34 10.20
C GLU A 298 19.80 -20.10 10.80
N ASP A 299 18.72 -20.27 10.02
CA ASP A 299 17.36 -19.94 10.48
C ASP A 299 16.88 -20.82 11.65
N LYS A 300 17.39 -22.05 11.74
CA LYS A 300 17.02 -23.01 12.80
C LYS A 300 17.57 -22.63 14.17
N ASP A 301 18.68 -21.89 14.20
CA ASP A 301 19.39 -21.52 15.43
C ASP A 301 18.90 -20.18 15.99
N THR A 302 17.88 -19.59 15.37
CA THR A 302 17.40 -18.26 15.72
C THR A 302 16.39 -18.30 16.86
N SER A 303 16.65 -17.47 17.88
CA SER A 303 15.77 -17.26 19.03
C SER A 303 14.51 -16.47 18.66
N VAL A 304 13.34 -17.07 18.91
CA VAL A 304 12.03 -16.39 18.80
C VAL A 304 11.95 -15.17 19.72
N SER A 305 12.61 -15.22 20.88
CA SER A 305 12.61 -14.10 21.84
C SER A 305 13.40 -12.89 21.33
N ASP A 306 14.48 -13.12 20.57
CA ASP A 306 15.27 -12.04 19.98
C ASP A 306 14.50 -11.37 18.84
N SER A 307 13.81 -12.16 18.01
CA SER A 307 12.88 -11.66 16.98
C SER A 307 11.79 -10.75 17.57
N ILE A 308 11.19 -11.16 18.70
CA ILE A 308 10.17 -10.35 19.40
C ILE A 308 10.78 -9.05 19.94
N ARG A 309 11.99 -9.09 20.50
CA ARG A 309 12.67 -7.89 21.02
C ARG A 309 13.00 -6.91 19.91
N GLU A 310 13.50 -7.39 18.77
CA GLU A 310 13.79 -6.59 17.59
C GLU A 310 12.53 -5.89 17.05
N SER A 311 11.43 -6.64 16.94
CA SER A 311 10.12 -6.08 16.57
C SER A 311 9.62 -5.02 17.55
N ALA A 312 9.77 -5.25 18.86
CA ALA A 312 9.37 -4.29 19.89
C ALA A 312 10.19 -3.00 19.81
N ASN A 313 11.51 -3.12 19.60
CA ASN A 313 12.40 -1.98 19.42
C ASN A 313 12.04 -1.18 18.16
N HIS A 314 11.73 -1.86 17.05
CA HIS A 314 11.28 -1.19 15.83
C HIS A 314 9.95 -0.46 16.02
N TYR A 315 8.99 -1.07 16.73
CA TYR A 315 7.72 -0.41 17.03
C TYR A 315 7.93 0.82 17.92
N ALA A 316 8.71 0.69 18.99
CA ALA A 316 9.07 1.82 19.86
C ALA A 316 9.75 2.94 19.07
N GLU A 317 10.68 2.60 18.17
CA GLU A 317 11.33 3.57 17.30
C GLU A 317 10.35 4.21 16.31
N SER A 318 9.47 3.42 15.69
CA SER A 318 8.44 3.94 14.79
C SER A 318 7.53 4.95 15.49
N VAL A 319 7.12 4.66 16.73
CA VAL A 319 6.32 5.60 17.56
C VAL A 319 7.14 6.85 17.90
N ARG A 320 8.42 6.69 18.25
CA ARG A 320 9.30 7.84 18.58
C ARG A 320 9.55 8.75 17.38
N SER A 321 9.85 8.16 16.21
CA SER A 321 10.22 8.88 15.00
C SER A 321 9.04 9.31 14.13
N SER A 322 7.82 8.82 14.42
CA SER A 322 6.64 9.19 13.65
C SER A 322 6.32 10.68 13.79
N LYS A 323 6.06 11.30 12.66
CA LYS A 323 5.60 12.69 12.54
C LYS A 323 4.07 12.81 12.60
N ASP A 324 3.35 11.69 12.60
CA ASP A 324 1.90 11.68 12.54
C ASP A 324 1.27 12.06 13.91
N PRO A 325 0.26 12.96 13.94
CA PRO A 325 -0.38 13.43 15.16
C PRO A 325 -0.94 12.35 16.09
N LEU A 326 -1.44 11.21 15.56
CA LEU A 326 -1.93 10.11 16.41
C LEU A 326 -0.79 9.46 17.19
N PHE A 327 0.36 9.27 16.55
CA PHE A 327 1.53 8.69 17.21
C PHE A 327 2.18 9.68 18.17
N ALA A 328 2.15 10.98 17.84
CA ALA A 328 2.54 12.03 18.77
C ALA A 328 1.68 12.01 20.04
N PHE A 329 0.36 11.91 19.91
CA PHE A 329 -0.55 11.76 21.05
C PHE A 329 -0.24 10.53 21.91
N VAL A 330 -0.03 9.36 21.29
CA VAL A 330 0.34 8.13 22.01
C VAL A 330 1.65 8.30 22.78
N ARG A 331 2.65 8.95 22.17
CA ARG A 331 3.93 9.27 22.80
C ARG A 331 3.76 10.22 24.00
N ASP A 332 2.91 11.23 23.87
CA ASP A 332 2.66 12.22 24.92
C ASP A 332 1.90 11.61 26.12
N VAL A 333 0.94 10.70 25.84
CA VAL A 333 0.23 9.91 26.86
C VAL A 333 1.19 8.95 27.57
N ALA A 334 2.00 8.19 26.83
CA ALA A 334 2.93 7.21 27.39
C ALA A 334 4.11 7.88 28.13
N GLY A 335 4.50 9.09 27.73
CA GLY A 335 5.54 9.90 28.36
C GLY A 335 5.11 10.60 29.65
N GLY A 336 3.85 10.43 30.09
CA GLY A 336 3.38 10.96 31.38
C GLY A 336 3.16 12.48 31.42
N ALA A 337 2.93 13.13 30.27
CA ALA A 337 2.53 14.54 30.25
C ALA A 337 1.09 14.68 30.77
N GLY A 338 0.96 14.85 32.09
CA GLY A 338 -0.30 14.84 32.85
C GLY A 338 -1.29 15.99 32.60
N ASP A 339 -1.34 16.58 31.40
CA ASP A 339 -2.24 17.70 31.07
C ASP A 339 -3.31 17.34 30.02
N LEU A 340 -3.57 16.04 29.83
CA LEU A 340 -4.51 15.57 28.79
C LEU A 340 -5.96 15.49 29.25
N GLY A 341 -6.23 15.40 30.55
CA GLY A 341 -7.60 15.39 31.07
C GLY A 341 -8.33 16.72 30.91
N SER A 342 -7.61 17.84 30.97
CA SER A 342 -8.15 19.20 30.86
C SER A 342 -8.44 19.57 29.39
N LYS A 343 -7.48 19.33 28.49
CA LYS A 343 -7.57 19.66 27.05
C LYS A 343 -8.56 18.80 26.26
N LEU A 344 -8.75 17.54 26.66
CA LEU A 344 -9.75 16.67 26.03
C LEU A 344 -11.17 17.11 26.42
N ARG A 345 -11.37 17.57 27.66
CA ARG A 345 -12.66 18.10 28.14
C ARG A 345 -13.02 19.40 27.41
N ASP A 346 -12.10 20.34 27.32
CA ASP A 346 -12.37 21.66 26.72
C ASP A 346 -12.68 21.59 25.20
N ARG A 347 -12.33 20.48 24.53
CA ARG A 347 -12.61 20.28 23.10
C ARG A 347 -13.82 19.38 22.82
N PHE A 348 -14.23 18.53 23.78
CA PHE A 348 -15.43 17.68 23.68
C PHE A 348 -16.67 18.32 24.32
N THR A 349 -16.51 19.13 25.36
CA THR A 349 -17.59 19.96 25.91
C THR A 349 -17.50 21.33 25.27
N GLY A 350 -18.13 21.50 24.10
CA GLY A 350 -18.23 22.78 23.41
C GLY A 350 -18.63 23.92 24.36
N GLY A 351 -18.01 25.08 24.14
CA GLY A 351 -18.23 26.29 24.93
C GLY A 351 -19.70 26.54 25.25
N GLY A 352 -20.01 26.55 26.55
CA GLY A 352 -21.38 26.63 27.03
C GLY A 352 -21.48 26.59 28.54
N ALA A 353 -20.63 27.34 29.26
CA ALA A 353 -20.84 27.61 30.67
C ALA A 353 -21.12 29.11 30.85
N ARG A 354 -22.42 29.43 30.89
CA ARG A 354 -22.94 30.66 31.50
C ARG A 354 -22.42 30.73 32.94
N HIS A 355 -21.90 31.89 33.34
CA HIS A 355 -21.98 32.34 34.72
C HIS A 355 -22.47 33.78 34.73
N GLY A 356 -23.61 34.00 35.38
CA GLY A 356 -24.24 35.29 35.56
C GLY A 356 -23.83 35.94 36.88
N GLU A 357 -23.85 37.27 36.83
CA GLU A 357 -24.27 38.25 37.84
C GLU A 357 -23.47 38.52 39.13
N SER A 358 -22.89 39.74 39.11
CA SER A 358 -23.11 40.90 40.00
C SER A 358 -22.51 40.97 41.41
N ALA A 359 -21.64 41.98 41.60
CA ALA A 359 -21.73 42.97 42.68
C ALA A 359 -20.89 44.23 42.37
N SER A 360 -21.53 45.37 42.63
CA SER A 360 -21.13 46.79 42.69
C SER A 360 -19.73 47.16 43.19
N ASP A 361 -19.13 48.22 42.62
CA ASP A 361 -18.78 49.43 43.41
C ASP A 361 -18.59 50.70 42.54
N GLU A 362 -18.80 51.85 43.18
CA GLU A 362 -19.06 53.21 42.69
C GLU A 362 -17.85 53.99 42.11
N GLY A 363 -18.12 55.06 41.31
CA GLY A 363 -17.13 56.12 41.04
C GLY A 363 -17.33 56.97 39.77
N THR A 364 -18.11 58.06 39.89
CA THR A 364 -18.54 59.07 38.88
C THR A 364 -17.41 60.05 38.40
N PRO A 365 -17.55 60.74 37.24
CA PRO A 365 -16.48 61.29 36.35
C PRO A 365 -16.25 62.83 36.47
N PRO A 366 -15.60 63.52 35.49
CA PRO A 366 -16.40 64.19 34.44
C PRO A 366 -15.76 64.39 33.03
N ARG A 367 -16.67 64.39 32.04
CA ARG A 367 -16.91 65.26 30.85
C ARG A 367 -15.75 65.94 30.10
N ASP A 368 -15.80 65.84 28.76
CA ASP A 368 -16.03 66.98 27.85
C ASP A 368 -16.54 66.51 26.45
N GLU A 369 -17.57 67.19 25.95
CA GLU A 369 -18.13 67.21 24.58
C GLU A 369 -17.94 68.65 24.01
N PRO A 370 -18.40 69.08 22.81
CA PRO A 370 -18.88 68.39 21.58
C PRO A 370 -18.33 69.01 20.26
N GLN A 371 -18.65 68.38 19.11
CA GLN A 371 -18.98 69.02 17.80
C GLN A 371 -19.41 67.87 16.84
N GLY A 372 -20.65 67.71 16.38
CA GLY A 372 -21.46 68.59 15.50
C GLY A 372 -21.17 68.25 14.03
N GLY A 373 -22.07 67.84 13.12
CA GLY A 373 -23.53 67.58 13.10
C GLY A 373 -24.01 67.25 11.66
N GLY A 374 -25.33 67.01 11.50
CA GLY A 374 -26.14 67.02 10.25
C GLY A 374 -26.14 65.70 9.46
N GLN A 375 -27.17 64.84 9.44
CA GLN A 375 -28.54 64.90 8.89
C GLN A 375 -28.63 65.21 7.37
N ASP A 376 -29.10 64.23 6.59
CA ASP A 376 -30.31 64.33 5.72
C ASP A 376 -30.62 62.98 5.03
N GLY A 377 -31.87 62.50 5.17
CA GLY A 377 -32.53 61.56 4.23
C GLY A 377 -33.54 62.34 3.36
N PRO A 378 -34.61 61.75 2.77
CA PRO A 378 -34.99 60.34 2.57
C PRO A 378 -35.62 60.05 1.16
N GLY A 379 -36.17 58.83 0.99
CA GLY A 379 -37.14 58.44 -0.06
C GLY A 379 -36.59 57.35 -0.98
N GLY A 380 -37.16 56.17 -1.18
CA GLY A 380 -38.55 55.67 -1.35
C GLY A 380 -38.49 54.82 -2.64
N ALA A 381 -39.17 53.71 -2.91
CA ALA A 381 -40.28 52.97 -2.34
C ALA A 381 -40.26 51.56 -3.02
N GLN A 382 -40.83 50.55 -2.34
CA GLN A 382 -41.72 49.46 -2.81
C GLN A 382 -41.32 48.63 -4.06
N ASP A 383 -41.41 47.29 -4.10
CA ASP A 383 -42.64 46.52 -3.88
C ASP A 383 -42.39 44.99 -3.70
N ARG A 384 -43.14 44.43 -2.73
CA ARG A 384 -43.79 43.10 -2.59
C ARG A 384 -43.08 41.74 -2.87
N ARG A 385 -43.14 40.89 -1.83
CA ARG A 385 -43.06 39.40 -1.77
C ARG A 385 -44.46 38.75 -2.01
N PRO A 386 -44.82 37.50 -1.59
CA PRO A 386 -44.09 36.24 -1.22
C PRO A 386 -44.77 34.91 -1.69
N GLY A 387 -44.23 33.75 -1.26
CA GLY A 387 -44.93 32.45 -1.09
C GLY A 387 -44.07 31.28 -1.59
N ASP A 388 -43.39 30.45 -0.80
CA ASP A 388 -43.67 29.62 0.40
C ASP A 388 -44.42 28.29 0.13
N ASP A 389 -44.01 27.29 0.92
CA ASP A 389 -44.57 25.94 1.17
C ASP A 389 -44.09 24.72 0.35
N GLY A 390 -43.31 23.84 1.03
CA GLY A 390 -43.35 22.36 0.84
C GLY A 390 -44.44 21.74 1.74
N PRO A 391 -44.40 20.46 2.18
CA PRO A 391 -43.55 19.29 1.86
C PRO A 391 -44.32 17.94 1.63
N GLU A 392 -43.58 16.80 1.50
CA GLU A 392 -43.92 15.36 1.76
C GLU A 392 -45.11 14.70 0.99
N GLU A 393 -45.11 13.44 0.50
CA GLU A 393 -44.97 12.12 1.17
C GLU A 393 -44.99 10.95 0.12
N ARG A 394 -44.46 9.74 0.45
CA ARG A 394 -44.62 8.43 -0.27
C ARG A 394 -45.94 7.73 0.22
N PRO A 395 -46.42 6.48 -0.15
CA PRO A 395 -45.77 5.29 -0.78
C PRO A 395 -46.68 4.33 -1.67
N GLY A 396 -46.17 3.13 -2.03
CA GLY A 396 -46.93 1.89 -2.34
C GLY A 396 -47.15 1.56 -3.84
N ASN A 397 -46.46 0.57 -4.45
CA ASN A 397 -46.66 -0.90 -4.47
C ASN A 397 -47.82 -1.39 -5.36
N ASP A 398 -47.52 -2.20 -6.40
CA ASP A 398 -48.22 -3.44 -6.80
C ASP A 398 -47.54 -4.08 -8.04
N GLY A 399 -47.20 -5.38 -7.96
CA GLY A 399 -46.83 -6.25 -9.11
C GLY A 399 -48.06 -6.95 -9.71
N PRO A 400 -47.99 -8.13 -10.37
CA PRO A 400 -46.86 -8.92 -10.88
C PRO A 400 -47.03 -9.32 -12.39
N GLY A 401 -46.04 -9.98 -13.00
CA GLY A 401 -46.16 -10.52 -14.36
C GLY A 401 -45.15 -11.63 -14.67
N ASP A 402 -45.68 -12.83 -14.92
CA ASP A 402 -45.04 -14.14 -15.06
C ASP A 402 -44.53 -14.47 -16.49
N THR A 403 -43.34 -15.11 -16.57
CA THR A 403 -42.93 -16.24 -17.46
C THR A 403 -42.73 -16.04 -19.00
N PRO A 404 -42.20 -17.03 -19.78
CA PRO A 404 -40.84 -17.03 -20.36
C PRO A 404 -40.83 -17.22 -21.90
N PRO A 405 -39.71 -17.60 -22.56
CA PRO A 405 -39.55 -19.03 -22.88
C PRO A 405 -38.09 -19.55 -22.97
N LYS A 406 -38.01 -20.89 -22.97
CA LYS A 406 -36.87 -21.71 -23.41
C LYS A 406 -36.83 -21.82 -24.94
N GLY A 407 -35.63 -21.96 -25.47
CA GLY A 407 -35.31 -22.49 -26.79
C GLY A 407 -33.87 -22.99 -26.77
#